data_AF-M0DIS0-F1
#
_entry.id   AF-M0DIS0-F1
#
_cell.length_a   1.000
_cell.length_b   1.000
_cell.length_c   1.000
_cell.angle_alpha   90.00
_cell.angle_beta   90.00
_cell.angle_gamma   90.00
#
_symmetry.space_group_name_H-M   'P 1'
#
loop_
_entity.id
_entity.type
_entity.pdbx_description
1 polymer ?
#
loop_
_entity_poly.entity_id
_entity_poly.type
_entity_poly.pdbx_seq_one_letter_code
_entity_poly.pdbx_strand_id
1 'polypeptide(L)' 'MSEADSLSASVTVTKRDSALPGPVGAVERWWAEVEELDVGCYGSTPERAVEHLIGSVRDDDGDGTLEQQIQEVA' A
#
# COMPACT_ATOMS: atom_id res chain seq x y z
N MET A 1 -22.75 -25.51 -7.88
CA MET A 1 -22.24 -24.63 -6.82
C MET A 1 -20.82 -24.31 -7.22
N SER A 2 -20.59 -23.13 -7.79
CA SER A 2 -19.23 -22.71 -8.11
C SER A 2 -18.58 -22.34 -6.78
N GLU A 3 -17.52 -23.06 -6.40
CA GLU A 3 -16.63 -22.59 -5.35
C GLU A 3 -16.26 -21.15 -5.75
N ALA A 4 -16.63 -20.18 -4.91
CA ALA A 4 -16.06 -18.85 -5.06
C ALA A 4 -14.57 -19.07 -4.87
N ASP A 5 -13.81 -19.06 -5.97
CA ASP A 5 -12.36 -19.06 -5.97
C ASP A 5 -11.94 -18.01 -4.95
N SER A 6 -11.52 -18.47 -3.77
CA SER A 6 -11.10 -17.60 -2.69
C SER A 6 -9.73 -17.11 -3.10
N LEU A 7 -9.73 -16.03 -3.88
CA LEU A 7 -8.53 -15.31 -4.25
C LEU A 7 -7.87 -14.88 -2.95
N SER A 8 -6.75 -15.54 -2.65
CA SER A 8 -5.91 -15.23 -1.51
C SER A 8 -4.58 -14.73 -2.05
N ALA A 9 -4.12 -13.62 -1.51
CA ALA A 9 -2.82 -13.03 -1.82
C ALA A 9 -1.98 -13.02 -0.55
N SER A 10 -0.67 -13.21 -0.70
CA SER A 10 0.26 -13.12 0.42
C SER A 10 0.78 -11.70 0.52
N VAL A 11 0.82 -11.16 1.74
CA VAL A 11 1.40 -9.84 2.01
C VAL A 11 2.73 -10.04 2.72
N THR A 12 3.79 -9.46 2.17
CA THR A 12 5.12 -9.44 2.80
C THR A 12 5.32 -8.10 3.49
N VAL A 13 5.74 -8.13 4.77
CA VAL A 13 6.02 -6.92 5.55
C VAL A 13 7.48 -6.90 5.97
N THR A 14 8.21 -5.89 5.50
CA THR A 14 9.65 -5.73 5.70
C THR A 14 9.96 -4.45 6.46
N LYS A 15 10.77 -4.56 7.52
CA LYS A 15 11.34 -3.38 8.18
C LYS A 15 12.35 -2.71 7.25
N ARG A 16 12.12 -1.45 6.89
CA ARG A 16 13.03 -0.62 6.09
C ARG A 16 13.38 0.63 6.89
N ASP A 17 14.41 0.54 7.71
CA ASP A 17 14.95 1.71 8.40
C ASP A 17 15.46 2.71 7.36
N SER A 18 14.79 3.86 7.27
CA SER A 18 15.27 4.95 6.42
C SER A 18 16.24 5.78 7.24
N ALA A 19 17.53 5.61 6.99
CA ALA A 19 18.54 6.55 7.48
C ALA A 19 18.31 7.90 6.81
N LEU A 20 17.61 8.80 7.48
CA LEU A 20 17.48 10.18 7.00
C LEU A 20 18.80 10.90 7.29
N PRO A 21 19.43 11.54 6.29
CA PRO A 21 20.58 12.38 6.54
C PRO A 21 20.14 13.60 7.36
N GLY A 22 20.50 13.63 8.65
CA GLY A 22 20.16 14.72 9.57
C GLY A 22 20.15 14.30 11.04
N PRO A 23 19.97 15.25 11.98
CA PRO A 23 20.00 14.99 13.43
C PRO A 23 18.78 14.19 13.95
N VAL A 24 17.87 13.80 13.06
CA VAL A 24 16.55 13.23 13.40
C VAL A 24 16.63 11.73 13.76
N GLY A 25 17.79 11.09 13.59
CA GLY A 25 17.95 9.67 13.85
C GLY A 25 17.25 8.80 12.80
N ALA A 26 17.47 7.49 12.86
CA ALA A 26 16.78 6.54 11.98
C ALA A 26 15.28 6.59 12.29
N VAL A 27 14.46 6.88 11.27
CA VAL A 27 13.01 6.74 11.39
C VAL A 27 12.69 5.31 11.01
N GLU A 28 12.20 4.55 11.98
CA GLU A 28 11.68 3.21 11.76
C GLU A 28 10.52 3.30 10.77
N ARG A 29 10.65 2.62 9.64
CA ARG A 29 9.61 2.49 8.63
C ARG A 29 9.42 1.04 8.26
N TRP A 30 8.19 0.72 7.93
CA TRP A 30 7.75 -0.60 7.52
C TRP A 30 7.20 -0.51 6.10
N TRP A 31 7.55 -1.47 5.28
CA TRP A 31 7.10 -1.62 3.91
C TRP A 31 6.25 -2.88 3.82
N ALA A 32 5.00 -2.75 3.37
CA ALA A 32 4.12 -3.88 3.10
C ALA A 32 3.90 -3.97 1.58
N GLU A 33 4.01 -5.15 1.00
CA GLU A 33 3.85 -5.38 -0.44
C GLU A 33 3.11 -6.68 -0.75
N VAL A 34 2.45 -6.70 -1.91
CA VAL A 34 1.95 -7.92 -2.57
C VAL A 34 2.72 -8.05 -3.87
N GLU A 35 3.68 -8.97 -3.92
CA GLU A 35 4.58 -9.14 -5.08
C GLU A 35 3.79 -9.46 -6.36
N GLU A 36 2.70 -10.23 -6.24
CA GLU A 36 1.87 -10.63 -7.38
C GLU A 36 1.12 -9.46 -8.04
N LEU A 37 0.97 -8.35 -7.31
CA LEU A 37 0.22 -7.17 -7.75
C LEU A 37 1.11 -5.94 -8.02
N ASP A 38 2.42 -6.05 -7.79
CA ASP A 38 3.38 -4.92 -7.90
C ASP A 38 2.94 -3.66 -7.12
N VAL A 39 2.27 -3.86 -5.98
CA VAL A 39 1.82 -2.78 -5.09
C VAL A 39 2.50 -2.87 -3.74
N GLY A 40 2.83 -1.71 -3.17
CA GLY A 40 3.39 -1.63 -1.83
C GLY A 40 3.22 -0.27 -1.18
N CYS A 41 3.16 -0.26 0.15
CA CYS A 41 2.90 0.93 0.96
C CYS A 41 3.84 1.01 2.17
N TYR A 42 4.14 2.25 2.58
CA TYR A 42 4.90 2.53 3.80
C TYR A 42 4.00 2.80 5.00
N GLY A 43 4.45 2.37 6.18
CA GLY A 43 3.85 2.67 7.47
C GLY A 43 4.89 2.96 8.56
N SER A 44 4.49 3.67 9.60
CA SER A 44 5.31 3.86 10.81
C SER A 44 5.34 2.62 11.71
N THR A 45 4.41 1.69 11.51
CA THR A 45 4.36 0.36 12.15
C THR A 45 4.00 -0.70 11.09
N PRO A 46 4.20 -2.00 11.35
CA PRO A 46 3.79 -3.07 10.43
C PRO A 46 2.30 -3.00 10.08
N GLU A 47 1.44 -2.81 11.08
CA GLU A 47 -0.01 -2.77 10.93
C GLU A 47 -0.43 -1.59 10.05
N ARG A 48 0.19 -0.42 10.25
CA ARG A 48 -0.06 0.77 9.43
C ARG A 48 0.35 0.59 7.99
N ALA A 49 1.45 -0.12 7.72
CA ALA A 49 1.87 -0.42 6.36
C ALA A 49 0.85 -1.30 5.64
N VAL A 50 0.31 -2.31 6.34
CA VAL A 50 -0.76 -3.20 5.82
C VAL A 50 -2.08 -2.45 5.65
N GLU A 51 -2.48 -1.61 6.60
CA GLU A 51 -3.71 -0.78 6.49
C GLU A 51 -3.65 0.12 5.25
N HIS A 52 -2.51 0.78 5.02
CA HIS A 52 -2.32 1.60 3.82
C HIS A 52 -2.36 0.77 2.53
N LEU A 53 -1.74 -0.42 2.53
CA LEU A 53 -1.77 -1.33 1.38
C LEU A 53 -3.19 -1.81 1.04
N ILE A 54 -4.00 -2.14 2.06
CA ILE A 54 -5.40 -2.52 1.87
C ILE A 54 -6.21 -1.32 1.36
N GLY A 55 -5.92 -0.11 1.85
CA GLY A 55 -6.50 1.13 1.33
C GLY A 55 -6.20 1.34 -0.15
N SER A 56 -4.93 1.24 -0.55
CA SER A 56 -4.51 1.47 -1.94
C SER A 56 -5.12 0.46 -2.92
N VAL A 57 -5.28 -0.80 -2.51
CA VAL A 57 -5.94 -1.81 -3.35
C VAL A 57 -7.45 -1.53 -3.50
N ARG A 58 -8.09 -0.96 -2.47
CA ARG A 58 -9.52 -0.61 -2.53
C ARG A 58 -9.81 0.63 -3.37
N ASP A 59 -8.89 1.58 -3.40
CA ASP A 59 -9.06 2.82 -4.17
C ASP A 59 -8.93 2.55 -5.69
N ASP A 60 -8.16 1.53 -6.12
CA ASP A 60 -8.04 1.13 -7.54
C ASP A 60 -9.34 0.50 -8.10
N ASP A 61 -10.21 -0.03 -7.24
CA ASP A 61 -11.53 -0.56 -7.63
C ASP A 61 -12.61 0.55 -7.75
N GLY A 62 -12.31 1.78 -7.32
CA GLY A 62 -13.34 2.80 -7.06
C GLY A 62 -13.10 4.18 -7.65
N ASP A 63 -11.87 4.57 -7.95
CA ASP A 63 -11.61 5.91 -8.46
C ASP A 63 -11.45 5.91 -9.98
N GLY A 64 -12.33 6.69 -10.61
CA GLY A 64 -12.33 6.91 -12.04
C GLY A 64 -10.94 7.26 -12.57
N THR A 65 -10.69 6.89 -13.83
CA THR A 65 -9.45 7.19 -14.57
C THR A 65 -8.88 8.57 -14.21
N LEU A 66 -7.55 8.73 -14.24
CA LEU A 66 -6.86 10.01 -13.95
C LEU A 66 -7.51 11.22 -14.65
N GLU A 67 -8.11 10.99 -15.82
CA GLU A 67 -8.86 11.96 -16.63
C GLU A 67 -10.18 12.43 -15.96
N GLN A 68 -10.86 11.57 -15.21
CA GLN A 68 -12.06 11.89 -14.43
C GLN A 68 -11.75 12.73 -13.18
N GLN A 69 -10.63 12.45 -12.50
CA GLN A 69 -10.21 13.26 -11.34
C GLN A 69 -9.71 14.66 -11.72
N ILE A 70 -9.13 14.82 -12.92
CA ILE A 70 -8.73 16.13 -13.45
C ILE A 70 -9.95 17.00 -13.81
N GLN A 71 -11.09 16.39 -14.13
CA GLN A 71 -12.32 17.11 -14.51
C GLN A 71 -13.11 17.70 -13.34
N GLU A 72 -12.91 17.20 -12.10
CA GLU A 72 -13.58 17.75 -10.91
C GLU A 72 -12.94 19.04 -10.36
N VAL A 73 -11.77 19.43 -10.86
CA VAL A 73 -11.03 20.62 -10.41
C VAL A 73 -11.09 21.77 -11.43
N ALA A 74 -11.82 21.61 -12.54
CA ALA A 74 -12.00 22.64 -13.59
C ALA A 74 -13.39 23.29 -13.53
#